data_AF-A0A1H0HVX0-F1
#
_entry.id   AF-A0A1H0HVX0-F1
#
_cell.length_a   1.000
_cell.length_b   1.000
_cell.length_c   1.000
_cell.angle_alpha   90.00
_cell.angle_beta   90.00
_cell.angle_gamma   90.00
#
_symmetry.space_group_name_H-M   'P 1'
#
loop_
_entity.id
_entity.type
_entity.pdbx_description
1 polymer ?
#
loop_
_entity_poly.entity_id
_entity_poly.type
_entity_poly.pdbx_seq_one_letter_code
_entity_poly.pdbx_strand_id
1 'polypeptide(L)'
;MPIRQKKKYAAGCIAVLLLCAIPFFTHIYYLPIYVSAVAVITIWLLGEAVFHKKLEERFYYRWSKIRNWPHHYQLARSVVLYLFFITTMLLLGRLFANGTPPAMLIREAQIGDLLLYTAVLILLSGYMGSSVVKQNEKKYQQLEEEKQA
;
A
#
# COMPACT_ATOMS: atom_id res chain seq x y z
N MET A 1 -16.93 -4.03 -18.42
CA MET A 1 -15.70 -4.08 -17.62
C MET A 1 -14.55 -4.54 -18.52
N PRO A 2 -13.52 -3.72 -18.76
CA PRO A 2 -12.43 -4.07 -19.67
C PRO A 2 -11.67 -5.33 -19.22
N ILE A 3 -11.17 -6.12 -20.18
CA ILE A 3 -10.51 -7.43 -19.95
C ILE A 3 -9.36 -7.32 -18.93
N ARG A 4 -8.62 -6.20 -18.96
CA ARG A 4 -7.51 -5.94 -18.03
C ARG A 4 -7.96 -5.79 -16.58
N GLN A 5 -9.17 -5.29 -16.33
CA GLN A 5 -9.72 -5.16 -14.98
C GLN A 5 -10.17 -6.51 -14.43
N LYS A 6 -10.83 -7.35 -15.23
CA LYS A 6 -11.22 -8.71 -14.81
C LYS A 6 -10.01 -9.52 -14.30
N LYS A 7 -8.88 -9.43 -15.00
CA LYS A 7 -7.62 -10.07 -14.58
C LYS A 7 -7.09 -9.56 -13.23
N LYS A 8 -7.19 -8.25 -12.98
CA LYS A 8 -6.77 -7.65 -11.70
C LYS A 8 -7.64 -8.11 -10.53
N TYR A 9 -8.96 -8.11 -10.68
CA TYR A 9 -9.86 -8.58 -9.62
C TYR A 9 -9.73 -10.08 -9.39
N ALA A 10 -9.58 -10.88 -10.46
CA ALA A 10 -9.31 -12.32 -10.32
C ALA A 10 -8.01 -12.58 -9.55
N ALA A 11 -6.93 -11.86 -9.86
CA ALA A 11 -5.68 -11.95 -9.10
C ALA A 11 -5.86 -11.51 -7.64
N GLY A 12 -6.64 -10.46 -7.38
CA GLY A 12 -6.97 -10.02 -6.02
C GLY A 12 -7.73 -11.08 -5.22
N CYS A 13 -8.73 -11.72 -5.82
CA CYS A 13 -9.46 -12.82 -5.18
C CYS A 13 -8.55 -14.01 -4.87
N ILE A 14 -7.66 -14.37 -5.80
CA ILE A 14 -6.67 -15.45 -5.58
C ILE A 14 -5.73 -15.08 -4.42
N ALA A 15 -5.27 -13.84 -4.35
CA ALA A 15 -4.42 -13.37 -3.25
C ALA A 15 -5.12 -13.43 -1.89
N VAL A 16 -6.40 -13.05 -1.81
CA VAL A 16 -7.20 -13.19 -0.58
C VAL A 16 -7.37 -14.65 -0.19
N LEU A 17 -7.65 -15.55 -1.14
CA LEU A 17 -7.75 -16.99 -0.88
C LEU A 17 -6.44 -17.55 -0.33
N LEU A 18 -5.30 -17.15 -0.90
CA LEU A 18 -3.99 -17.54 -0.40
C LEU A 18 -3.75 -17.01 1.02
N LEU A 19 -4.10 -15.76 1.31
CA LEU A 19 -4.02 -15.19 2.66
C LEU A 19 -4.87 -16.01 3.65
N CYS A 20 -6.13 -16.32 3.31
CA CYS A 20 -6.97 -17.18 4.15
C CYS A 20 -6.34 -18.56 4.44
N ALA A 21 -5.49 -19.08 3.55
CA ALA A 21 -4.84 -20.37 3.70
C ALA A 21 -3.61 -20.34 4.65
N ILE A 22 -2.92 -19.20 4.79
CA ILE A 22 -1.70 -19.06 5.64
C ILE A 22 -1.87 -19.56 7.08
N PRO A 23 -2.96 -19.23 7.83
CA PRO A 23 -3.12 -19.69 9.21
C PRO A 23 -3.23 -21.21 9.35
N PHE A 24 -3.55 -21.95 8.29
CA PHE A 24 -3.56 -23.42 8.32
C PHE A 24 -2.16 -24.04 8.27
N PHE A 25 -1.18 -23.29 7.76
CA PHE A 25 0.21 -23.77 7.60
C PHE A 25 1.18 -23.18 8.63
N THR A 26 0.75 -22.19 9.42
CA THR A 26 1.63 -21.44 10.33
C THR A 26 0.93 -21.15 11.66
N HIS A 27 1.68 -21.18 12.77
CA HIS A 27 1.18 -20.74 14.07
C HIS A 27 1.17 -19.21 14.14
N ILE A 28 0.03 -18.61 13.79
CA ILE A 28 -0.20 -17.18 13.94
C ILE A 28 -0.67 -16.89 15.37
N TYR A 29 0.15 -16.17 16.14
CA TYR A 29 -0.12 -15.85 17.55
C TYR A 29 -1.44 -15.09 17.79
N TYR A 30 -1.86 -14.24 16.85
CA TYR A 30 -3.07 -13.41 16.96
C TYR A 30 -4.07 -13.69 15.82
N LEU A 31 -4.61 -14.91 15.79
CA LEU A 31 -5.59 -15.35 14.78
C LEU A 31 -6.77 -14.38 14.60
N PRO A 32 -7.42 -13.82 15.65
CA PRO A 32 -8.55 -12.91 15.48
C PRO A 32 -8.19 -11.60 14.78
N ILE A 33 -6.99 -11.07 15.03
CA ILE A 33 -6.51 -9.84 14.38
C ILE A 33 -6.14 -10.12 12.92
N TYR A 34 -5.51 -11.27 12.66
CA TYR A 34 -5.23 -11.73 11.31
C TYR A 34 -6.50 -11.83 10.45
N VAL A 35 -7.53 -12.53 10.96
CA VAL A 35 -8.81 -12.68 10.27
C VAL A 35 -9.49 -11.32 10.05
N SER A 36 -9.43 -10.42 11.04
CA SER A 36 -9.93 -9.05 10.90
C SER A 36 -9.21 -8.29 9.78
N ALA A 37 -7.88 -8.39 9.68
CA ALA A 37 -7.10 -7.74 8.63
C ALA A 37 -7.47 -8.28 7.23
N VAL A 38 -7.59 -9.60 7.09
CA VAL A 38 -8.02 -10.24 5.84
C VAL A 38 -9.44 -9.80 5.46
N ALA A 39 -10.35 -9.72 6.43
CA ALA A 39 -11.71 -9.23 6.21
C ALA A 39 -11.71 -7.77 5.72
N VAL A 40 -10.91 -6.89 6.34
CA VAL A 40 -10.77 -5.49 5.91
C VAL A 40 -10.23 -5.39 4.48
N ILE A 41 -9.19 -6.16 4.13
CA ILE A 41 -8.62 -6.20 2.77
C ILE A 41 -9.68 -6.66 1.76
N THR A 42 -10.46 -7.69 2.11
CA THR A 42 -11.51 -8.23 1.26
C THR A 42 -12.62 -7.21 1.01
N ILE A 43 -13.10 -6.56 2.07
CA ILE A 43 -14.10 -5.48 1.98
C ILE A 43 -13.56 -4.32 1.13
N TRP A 44 -12.29 -3.96 1.31
CA TRP A 44 -11.65 -2.89 0.54
C TRP A 44 -11.58 -3.23 -0.96
N LEU A 45 -11.16 -4.44 -1.34
CA LEU A 45 -11.12 -4.90 -2.72
C LEU A 45 -12.51 -4.96 -3.37
N LEU A 46 -13.51 -5.45 -2.64
CA LEU A 46 -14.91 -5.45 -3.10
C LEU A 46 -15.43 -4.02 -3.28
N GLY A 47 -15.14 -3.13 -2.33
CA GLY A 47 -15.46 -1.72 -2.42
C GLY A 47 -14.82 -1.05 -3.64
N GLU A 48 -13.56 -1.37 -3.93
CA GLU A 48 -12.87 -0.88 -5.13
C GLU A 48 -13.53 -1.38 -6.43
N ALA A 49 -14.01 -2.62 -6.45
CA ALA A 49 -14.73 -3.20 -7.58
C ALA A 49 -16.08 -2.53 -7.83
N VAL A 50 -16.86 -2.31 -6.75
CA VAL A 50 -18.22 -1.74 -6.85
C VAL A 50 -18.19 -0.24 -7.12
N PHE A 51 -17.30 0.50 -6.45
CA PHE A 51 -17.24 1.97 -6.52
C PHE A 51 -16.19 2.49 -7.51
N HIS A 52 -15.74 1.64 -8.44
CA HIS A 52 -14.63 1.94 -9.33
C HIS A 52 -14.73 3.31 -10.03
N LYS A 53 -15.86 3.60 -10.69
CA LYS A 53 -16.08 4.89 -11.37
C LYS A 53 -15.97 6.09 -10.43
N LYS A 54 -16.59 6.01 -9.24
CA LYS A 54 -16.51 7.06 -8.22
C LYS A 54 -15.08 7.24 -7.70
N LEU A 55 -14.31 6.15 -7.60
CA LEU A 55 -12.91 6.20 -7.19
C LEU A 55 -12.02 6.83 -8.27
N GLU A 56 -12.29 6.57 -9.54
CA GLU A 56 -11.60 7.22 -10.68
C GLU A 56 -11.89 8.72 -10.72
N GLU A 57 -13.14 9.14 -10.55
CA GLU A 57 -13.51 10.56 -10.45
C GLU A 57 -12.81 11.24 -9.27
N ARG A 58 -12.83 10.61 -8.08
CA ARG A 58 -12.14 11.13 -6.89
C ARG A 58 -10.64 11.19 -7.10
N PHE A 59 -10.05 10.18 -7.74
CA PHE A 59 -8.64 10.18 -8.10
C PHE A 59 -8.32 11.34 -9.05
N TYR A 60 -9.08 11.49 -10.14
CA TYR A 60 -8.89 12.54 -11.13
C TYR A 60 -8.94 13.93 -10.49
N TYR A 61 -9.96 14.20 -9.67
CA TYR A 61 -10.12 15.48 -8.97
C TYR A 61 -8.99 15.77 -7.97
N ARG A 62 -8.53 14.75 -7.25
CA ARG A 62 -7.40 14.93 -6.31
C ARG A 62 -6.10 15.12 -7.05
N TRP A 63 -5.84 14.31 -8.08
CA TRP A 63 -4.58 14.35 -8.82
C TRP A 63 -4.46 15.65 -9.62
N SER A 64 -5.54 16.16 -10.22
CA SER A 64 -5.51 17.44 -10.94
C SER A 64 -5.05 18.60 -10.05
N LYS A 65 -5.41 18.60 -8.76
CA LYS A 65 -4.92 19.59 -7.79
C LYS A 65 -3.44 19.42 -7.44
N ILE A 66 -2.97 18.18 -7.38
CA ILE A 66 -1.61 17.85 -6.92
C ILE A 66 -0.58 17.97 -8.06
N ARG A 67 -0.98 17.69 -9.30
CA ARG A 67 -0.13 17.71 -10.49
C ARG A 67 0.55 19.07 -10.72
N ASN A 68 -0.12 20.15 -10.35
CA ASN A 68 0.40 21.52 -10.48
C ASN A 68 1.44 21.87 -9.40
N TRP A 69 1.64 21.02 -8.39
CA TRP A 69 2.68 21.26 -7.39
C TRP A 69 4.07 21.02 -7.99
N PRO A 70 5.12 21.68 -7.48
CA PRO A 70 6.47 21.38 -7.94
C PRO A 70 6.82 19.91 -7.71
N HIS A 71 7.54 19.31 -8.66
CA HIS A 71 7.81 17.87 -8.68
C HIS A 71 8.41 17.33 -7.37
N HIS A 72 9.32 18.09 -6.75
CA HIS A 72 9.96 17.71 -5.49
C HIS A 72 8.95 17.63 -4.32
N TYR A 73 7.92 18.49 -4.28
CA TYR A 73 6.85 18.40 -3.26
C TYR A 73 5.97 17.17 -3.48
N GLN A 74 5.64 16.83 -4.74
CA GLN A 74 4.87 15.62 -5.05
C GLN A 74 5.63 14.36 -4.62
N LEU A 75 6.94 14.34 -4.91
CA LEU A 75 7.82 13.24 -4.55
C LEU A 75 7.98 13.14 -3.04
N ALA A 76 8.32 14.23 -2.34
CA ALA A 76 8.46 14.26 -0.89
C ALA A 76 7.19 13.77 -0.17
N ARG A 77 6.02 14.25 -0.59
CA ARG A 77 4.73 13.76 -0.07
C ARG A 77 4.57 12.25 -0.25
N SER A 78 4.90 11.74 -1.43
CA SER A 78 4.77 10.31 -1.73
C SER A 78 5.75 9.49 -0.90
N VAL A 79 7.01 9.93 -0.78
CA VAL A 79 8.04 9.28 0.04
C VAL A 79 7.61 9.21 1.50
N VAL A 80 7.13 10.32 2.08
CA VAL A 80 6.67 10.33 3.48
C VAL A 80 5.50 9.36 3.69
N LEU A 81 4.53 9.32 2.78
CA LEU A 81 3.40 8.39 2.86
C LEU A 81 3.86 6.93 2.80
N TYR A 82 4.77 6.59 1.88
CA TYR A 82 5.30 5.23 1.77
C TYR A 82 6.22 4.86 2.93
N LEU A 83 7.01 5.80 3.44
CA LEU A 83 7.84 5.59 4.62
C LEU A 83 6.96 5.26 5.83
N PHE A 84 5.90 6.05 6.06
CA PHE A 84 4.93 5.77 7.12
C PHE A 84 4.26 4.41 6.93
N PHE A 85 3.81 4.09 5.71
CA PHE A 85 3.16 2.82 5.40
C PHE A 85 4.06 1.61 5.64
N ILE A 86 5.29 1.61 5.09
CA ILE A 86 6.23 0.49 5.23
C ILE A 86 6.64 0.33 6.69
N THR A 87 6.93 1.43 7.38
CA THR A 87 7.31 1.40 8.80
C THR A 87 6.17 0.81 9.64
N THR A 88 4.94 1.27 9.44
CA THR A 88 3.76 0.73 10.13
C THR A 88 3.57 -0.75 9.83
N MET A 89 3.71 -1.15 8.56
CA MET A 89 3.57 -2.55 8.14
C MET A 89 4.62 -3.46 8.81
N LEU A 90 5.87 -3.01 8.91
CA LEU A 90 6.94 -3.77 9.58
C LEU A 90 6.70 -3.90 11.09
N LEU A 91 6.29 -2.80 11.74
CA LEU A 91 5.99 -2.80 13.17
C LEU A 91 4.81 -3.72 13.48
N LEU A 92 3.74 -3.65 12.68
CA LEU A 92 2.61 -4.56 12.79
C LEU A 92 3.02 -6.01 12.50
N GLY A 93 3.83 -6.25 11.46
CA GLY A 93 4.33 -7.58 11.13
C GLY A 93 5.11 -8.22 12.29
N ARG A 94 6.02 -7.46 12.92
CA ARG A 94 6.76 -7.91 14.12
C ARG A 94 5.83 -8.15 15.31
N LEU A 95 4.87 -7.26 15.55
CA LEU A 95 3.89 -7.42 16.62
C LEU A 95 3.05 -8.69 16.44
N PHE A 96 2.60 -8.98 15.21
CA PHE A 96 1.73 -10.12 14.93
C PHE A 96 2.47 -11.45 14.79
N ALA A 97 3.67 -11.44 14.21
CA ALA A 97 4.46 -12.66 14.01
C ALA A 97 5.20 -13.08 15.29
N ASN A 98 5.79 -12.12 16.01
CA ASN A 98 6.71 -12.41 17.11
C ASN A 98 6.19 -11.94 18.48
N GLY A 99 5.03 -11.28 18.54
CA GLY A 99 4.47 -10.74 19.78
C GLY A 99 5.26 -9.57 20.38
N THR A 100 6.29 -9.09 19.68
CA THR A 100 7.22 -8.09 20.22
C THR A 100 6.65 -6.67 20.06
N PRO A 101 6.55 -5.87 21.13
CA PRO A 101 6.11 -4.49 21.04
C PRO A 101 7.07 -3.64 20.19
N PRO A 102 6.56 -2.68 19.40
CA PRO A 102 7.38 -1.74 18.62
C PRO A 102 8.44 -1.01 19.46
N ALA A 103 8.14 -0.71 20.72
CA ALA A 103 9.05 0.00 21.61
C ALA A 103 10.29 -0.84 21.99
N MET A 104 10.18 -2.17 22.00
CA MET A 104 11.32 -3.05 22.31
C MET A 104 12.33 -3.08 21.16
N LEU A 105 11.87 -2.97 19.90
CA LEU A 105 12.75 -2.89 18.74
C LEU A 105 13.75 -1.73 18.84
N ILE A 106 13.30 -0.57 19.33
CA ILE A 106 14.16 0.62 19.45
C ILE A 106 15.13 0.47 20.62
N ARG A 107 14.73 -0.23 21.70
CA ARG A 107 15.57 -0.44 22.88
C ARG A 107 16.65 -1.50 22.67
N GLU A 108 16.37 -2.52 21.87
CA GLU A 108 17.26 -3.66 21.67
C GLU A 108 18.18 -3.49 20.45
N ALA A 109 17.83 -2.61 19.51
CA ALA A 109 18.64 -2.37 18.33
C ALA A 109 19.92 -1.59 18.67
N GLN A 110 21.05 -2.08 18.17
CA GLN A 110 22.27 -1.28 18.15
C GLN A 110 22.09 -0.07 17.24
N ILE A 111 22.74 1.05 17.56
CA ILE A 111 22.64 2.30 16.78
C ILE A 111 23.01 2.06 15.30
N GLY A 112 24.00 1.19 15.04
CA GLY A 112 24.40 0.83 13.67
C GLY A 112 23.27 0.16 12.88
N ASP A 113 22.58 -0.81 13.49
CA ASP A 113 21.45 -1.49 12.85
C ASP A 113 20.29 -0.53 12.59
N LEU A 114 20.02 0.36 13.54
CA LEU A 114 18.95 1.35 13.41
C LEU A 114 19.22 2.33 12.27
N LEU A 115 20.47 2.78 12.09
CA LEU A 115 20.88 3.60 10.95
C LEU A 115 20.73 2.86 9.63
N LEU A 116 21.15 1.59 9.57
CA LEU A 116 21.03 0.77 8.37
C LEU A 116 19.57 0.55 7.98
N TYR A 117 18.72 0.16 8.93
CA TYR A 117 17.28 -0.01 8.67
C TYR A 117 16.63 1.28 8.19
N THR A 118 16.96 2.41 8.83
CA THR A 118 16.44 3.72 8.43
C THR A 118 16.86 4.09 7.02
N ALA A 119 18.14 3.88 6.66
CA ALA A 119 18.64 4.14 5.32
C ALA A 119 17.93 3.29 4.25
N VAL A 120 17.75 1.99 4.51
CA VAL A 120 17.03 1.07 3.61
C VAL A 120 15.57 1.50 3.44
N LEU A 121 14.89 1.88 4.52
CA LEU A 121 13.50 2.34 4.47
C LEU A 121 13.35 3.63 3.67
N ILE A 122 14.27 4.59 3.81
CA ILE A 122 14.27 5.82 3.03
C ILE A 122 14.48 5.51 1.54
N LEU A 123 15.40 4.61 1.19
CA LEU A 123 15.64 4.22 -0.21
C LEU A 123 14.42 3.53 -0.82
N LEU A 124 13.82 2.57 -0.11
CA LEU A 124 12.63 1.84 -0.58
C LEU A 124 11.42 2.78 -0.74
N SER A 125 11.16 3.64 0.24
CA SER A 125 10.07 4.62 0.16
C SER A 125 10.31 5.65 -0.94
N GLY A 126 11.56 6.07 -1.16
CA GLY A 126 12.03 6.87 -2.29
C GLY A 126 11.66 6.25 -3.64
N TYR A 127 12.04 4.99 -3.83
CA TYR A 127 11.76 4.23 -5.04
C TYR A 127 10.26 4.03 -5.29
N MET A 128 9.52 3.58 -4.26
CA MET A 128 8.07 3.39 -4.36
C MET A 128 7.35 4.70 -4.65
N GLY A 129 7.66 5.77 -3.90
CA GLY A 129 7.05 7.08 -4.10
C GLY A 129 7.26 7.61 -5.52
N SER A 130 8.48 7.50 -6.04
CA SER A 130 8.80 7.90 -7.43
C SER A 130 8.04 7.08 -8.47
N SER A 131 7.97 5.75 -8.28
CA SER A 131 7.23 4.87 -9.18
C SER A 131 5.74 5.20 -9.22
N VAL A 132 5.17 5.55 -8.07
CA VAL A 132 3.74 5.85 -7.90
C VAL A 132 3.37 7.19 -8.52
N VAL A 133 4.21 8.21 -8.36
CA VAL A 133 4.01 9.49 -9.07
C VAL A 133 3.96 9.27 -10.58
N LYS A 134 4.90 8.48 -11.13
CA LYS A 134 4.90 8.12 -12.56
C LYS A 134 3.66 7.34 -12.98
N GLN A 135 3.22 6.38 -12.18
CA GLN A 135 2.02 5.59 -12.47
C GLN A 135 0.74 6.43 -12.41
N ASN A 136 0.64 7.32 -11.42
CA ASN A 136 -0.50 8.23 -11.28
C ASN A 136 -0.58 9.21 -12.44
N GLU A 137 0.56 9.72 -12.91
CA GLU A 137 0.61 10.60 -14.07
C GLU A 137 0.12 9.89 -15.35
N LYS A 138 0.60 8.66 -15.59
CA LYS A 138 0.11 7.82 -16.70
C LYS A 138 -1.39 7.55 -16.59
N LYS A 139 -1.88 7.24 -15.39
CA LYS A 139 -3.31 7.01 -15.14
C LYS A 139 -4.13 8.27 -15.39
N TYR A 140 -3.63 9.44 -15.00
CA TYR A 140 -4.30 10.71 -15.23
C TYR A 140 -4.43 11.01 -16.73
N GLN A 141 -3.34 10.87 -17.50
CA GLN A 141 -3.34 11.05 -18.94
C GLN A 141 -4.38 10.15 -19.64
N GLN A 142 -4.44 8.87 -19.25
CA GLN A 142 -5.44 7.93 -19.78
C GLN A 142 -6.89 8.38 -19.50
N LEU A 143 -7.17 8.83 -18.27
CA LEU A 143 -8.50 9.33 -17.90
C LEU A 143 -8.84 10.68 -18.56
N GLU A 144 -7.84 11.47 -18.93
CA GLU A 144 -8.00 12.73 -19.65
C GLU A 144 -8.34 12.48 -21.13
N GLU A 145 -7.64 11.54 -21.78
CA GLU A 145 -7.95 11.07 -23.14
C GLU A 145 -9.36 10.45 -23.23
N GLU A 146 -9.73 9.58 -22.29
CA GLU A 146 -11.06 8.96 -22.24
C GLU A 146 -12.22 9.95 -22.05
N LYS A 147 -11.95 11.16 -21.54
CA LYS A 147 -12.96 12.23 -21.39
C LYS A 147 -13.10 13.12 -22.62
N GLN A 148 -12.09 13.13 -23.50
CA GLN A 148 -12.08 13.94 -24.72
C GLN A 148 -12.60 13.17 -25.94
N ALA A 149 -12.57 11.83 -25.89
CA ALA A 149 -13.16 10.92 -26.89
C ALA A 149 -14.67 10.75 -26.70
#